data_AF-A0AAV4G2Z6-F1
#
_entry.id   AF-A0AAV4G2Z6-F1
#
_cell.length_a   1.000
_cell.length_b   1.000
_cell.length_c   1.000
_cell.angle_alpha   90.00
_cell.angle_beta   90.00
_cell.angle_gamma   90.00
#
_symmetry.space_group_name_H-M   'P 1'
#
loop_
_entity.id
_entity.type
_entity.pdbx_description
1 polymer ?
#
loop_
_entity_poly.entity_id
_entity_poly.type
_entity_poly.pdbx_seq_one_letter_code
_entity_poly.pdbx_strand_id
1 'polypeptide(L)'
;MRSMIVPSHTRRKDATHKVVKRIKDIAVNIPLKQLNEEAPTRRRLRSRNPFYNAKIENITATGEWRKEWENYIPTRGSIITNPTQPLPGFTTLERKHWVITNRLRTRHAKTAYMIHR
;
A
#
# COMPACT_ATOMS: atom_id res chain seq x y z
N MET A 1 1.17 11.16 9.14
CA MET A 1 0.20 12.01 8.42
C MET A 1 -0.39 11.18 7.30
N ARG A 2 -1.67 10.78 7.39
CA ARG A 2 -2.33 9.99 6.33
C ARG A 2 -2.89 10.92 5.27
N SER A 3 -2.66 10.58 4.01
CA SER A 3 -3.04 11.36 2.83
C SER A 3 -3.88 10.48 1.90
N MET A 4 -4.60 11.06 0.94
CA MET A 4 -5.32 10.30 -0.11
C MET A 4 -4.42 9.51 -1.06
N ILE A 5 -3.12 9.48 -0.78
CA ILE A 5 -2.15 8.69 -1.51
C ILE A 5 -1.97 7.40 -0.72
N VAL A 6 -2.11 6.26 -1.42
CA VAL A 6 -1.84 4.94 -0.85
C VAL A 6 -0.50 4.97 -0.10
N PRO A 7 -0.46 4.54 1.16
CA PRO A 7 0.76 4.54 1.96
C PRO A 7 1.93 3.82 1.29
N SER A 8 3.16 4.22 1.65
CA SER A 8 4.38 3.60 1.10
C SER A 8 4.47 2.11 1.41
N HIS A 9 4.07 1.67 2.61
CA HIS A 9 4.12 0.25 2.99
C HIS A 9 3.17 -0.60 2.15
N THR A 10 1.93 -0.14 1.96
CA THR A 10 0.92 -0.79 1.11
C THR A 10 1.36 -0.88 -0.36
N ARG A 11 1.93 0.21 -0.91
CA ARG A 11 2.49 0.20 -2.28
C ARG A 11 3.66 -0.76 -2.44
N ARG A 12 4.55 -0.82 -1.46
CA ARG A 12 5.67 -1.77 -1.46
C ARG A 12 5.17 -3.21 -1.46
N LYS A 13 4.17 -3.52 -0.62
CA LYS A 13 3.57 -4.86 -0.55
C LYS A 13 2.93 -5.27 -1.87
N ASP A 14 2.15 -4.40 -2.50
CA ASP A 14 1.55 -4.64 -3.83
C ASP A 14 2.60 -4.86 -4.92
N ALA A 15 3.68 -4.07 -4.93
CA ALA A 15 4.79 -4.27 -5.87
C ALA A 15 5.48 -5.63 -5.66
N THR A 16 5.75 -6.01 -4.41
CA THR A 16 6.31 -7.33 -4.08
C THR A 16 5.37 -8.44 -4.55
N HIS A 17 4.06 -8.35 -4.30
CA HIS A 17 3.09 -9.34 -4.78
C HIS A 17 3.07 -9.47 -6.29
N LYS A 18 3.11 -8.36 -7.04
CA LYS A 18 3.18 -8.38 -8.52
C LYS A 18 4.43 -9.08 -9.03
N VAL A 19 5.58 -8.85 -8.39
CA VAL A 19 6.85 -9.50 -8.73
C VAL A 19 6.79 -11.00 -8.42
N VAL A 20 6.31 -11.38 -7.23
CA VAL A 20 6.17 -12.79 -6.85
C VAL A 20 5.19 -13.51 -7.77
N LYS A 21 4.05 -12.88 -8.07
CA LYS A 21 3.08 -13.40 -9.03
C LYS A 21 3.72 -13.62 -10.40
N ARG A 22 4.45 -12.63 -10.93
CA ARG A 22 5.20 -12.80 -12.18
C ARG A 22 6.18 -13.97 -12.13
N ILE A 23 6.93 -14.15 -11.04
CA ILE A 23 7.88 -15.28 -10.87
C ILE A 23 7.16 -16.64 -10.87
N LYS A 24 5.98 -16.72 -10.24
CA LYS A 24 5.16 -17.95 -10.23
C LYS A 24 4.50 -18.22 -11.57
N ASP A 25 3.96 -17.18 -12.20
CA ASP A 25 3.28 -17.21 -13.50
C ASP A 25 4.27 -17.44 -14.66
N ILE A 26 5.57 -17.17 -14.48
CA ILE A 26 6.60 -17.61 -15.40
C ILE A 26 6.59 -19.14 -15.42
N ALA A 27 5.89 -19.65 -16.43
CA ALA A 27 5.86 -21.03 -16.82
C ALA A 27 7.24 -21.43 -17.34
N VAL A 28 7.84 -22.35 -16.58
CA VAL A 28 8.73 -23.41 -17.05
C VAL A 28 10.07 -22.97 -17.67
N ASN A 29 11.15 -23.46 -17.04
CA ASN A 29 12.51 -23.56 -17.57
C ASN A 29 13.45 -22.34 -17.48
N ILE A 30 13.45 -21.64 -16.35
CA ILE A 30 14.64 -20.86 -15.97
C ILE A 30 15.55 -21.80 -15.17
N PRO A 31 16.79 -22.06 -15.60
CA PRO A 31 17.72 -22.93 -14.85
C PRO A 31 17.89 -22.51 -13.39
N LEU A 32 17.83 -21.21 -13.12
CA LEU A 32 17.88 -20.65 -11.76
C LEU A 32 16.67 -21.02 -10.89
N LYS A 33 15.50 -21.27 -11.48
CA LYS A 33 14.29 -21.69 -10.75
C LYS A 33 14.40 -23.15 -10.32
N GLN A 34 14.80 -24.04 -11.25
CA GLN A 34 15.11 -25.44 -10.96
C GLN A 34 16.18 -25.59 -9.88
N LEU A 35 17.32 -24.91 -10.04
CA LEU A 35 18.42 -24.98 -9.08
C LEU A 35 18.02 -24.48 -7.68
N ASN A 36 17.06 -23.54 -7.60
CA ASN A 36 16.52 -23.09 -6.33
C ASN A 36 15.47 -24.04 -5.71
N GLU A 37 14.62 -24.67 -6.53
CA GLU A 37 13.58 -25.60 -6.10
C GLU A 37 14.15 -26.98 -5.74
N GLU A 38 15.16 -27.47 -6.48
CA GLU A 38 15.85 -28.74 -6.26
C GLU A 38 16.83 -28.69 -5.07
N ALA A 39 17.26 -27.50 -4.65
CA ALA A 39 18.10 -27.36 -3.48
C ALA A 39 17.33 -27.79 -2.21
N PRO A 40 17.89 -28.67 -1.35
CA PRO A 40 17.18 -29.24 -0.22
C PRO A 40 16.65 -28.14 0.72
N THR A 41 15.32 -27.97 0.72
CA THR A 41 14.61 -26.88 1.40
C THR A 41 14.87 -26.89 2.91
N ARG A 42 15.19 -28.06 3.48
CA ARG A 42 15.45 -28.27 4.92
C ARG A 42 16.82 -27.77 5.40
N ARG A 43 17.74 -27.37 4.50
CA ARG A 43 19.09 -26.88 4.85
C ARG A 43 19.32 -25.38 4.62
N ARG A 44 18.30 -24.65 4.16
CA ARG A 44 18.46 -23.20 3.92
C ARG A 44 18.40 -22.42 5.22
N LEU A 45 19.33 -21.48 5.39
CA LEU A 45 19.22 -20.45 6.44
C LEU A 45 17.95 -19.63 6.23
N ARG A 46 17.33 -19.18 7.32
CA ARG A 46 16.08 -18.40 7.27
C ARG A 46 16.20 -17.13 6.40
N SER A 47 17.37 -16.49 6.39
CA SER A 47 17.69 -15.32 5.55
C SER A 47 17.87 -15.65 4.06
N ARG A 48 18.12 -16.93 3.72
CA ARG A 48 18.38 -17.42 2.35
C ARG A 48 17.19 -18.19 1.77
N ASN A 49 16.03 -18.10 2.41
CA ASN A 49 14.80 -18.69 1.89
C ASN A 49 14.30 -17.82 0.72
N PRO A 50 13.91 -18.39 -0.44
CA PRO A 50 13.47 -17.59 -1.57
C PRO A 50 12.21 -16.78 -1.21
N PHE A 51 12.27 -15.46 -1.36
CA PHE A 51 11.17 -14.57 -1.01
C PHE A 51 9.89 -14.83 -1.81
N TYR A 52 10.02 -15.40 -3.02
CA TYR A 52 8.90 -15.72 -3.91
C TYR A 52 8.12 -16.99 -3.52
N ASN A 53 8.58 -17.75 -2.52
CA ASN A 53 7.80 -18.84 -1.92
C ASN A 53 6.65 -18.35 -1.04
N ALA A 54 6.57 -17.04 -0.75
CA ALA A 54 5.46 -16.46 -0.02
C ALA A 54 4.10 -16.82 -0.66
N LYS A 55 3.09 -17.07 0.18
CA LYS A 55 1.70 -17.23 -0.31
C LYS A 55 1.29 -15.92 -0.98
N ILE A 56 0.77 -16.02 -2.20
CA ILE A 56 0.23 -14.85 -2.90
C ILE A 56 -1.22 -14.74 -2.46
N GLU A 57 -1.54 -13.68 -1.74
CA GLU A 57 -2.91 -13.26 -1.55
C GLU A 57 -3.26 -12.27 -2.67
N ASN A 58 -4.44 -12.43 -3.29
CA ASN A 58 -4.94 -11.52 -4.33
C ASN A 58 -5.34 -10.17 -3.71
N ILE A 59 -4.35 -9.43 -3.24
CA ILE A 59 -4.55 -8.15 -2.57
C ILE A 59 -3.96 -7.05 -3.43
N THR A 60 -4.83 -6.09 -3.77
CA THR A 60 -4.44 -4.86 -4.44
C THR A 60 -4.14 -3.78 -3.40
N ALA A 61 -3.14 -2.95 -3.69
CA ALA A 61 -2.79 -1.81 -2.84
C ALA A 61 -3.99 -0.90 -2.50
N THR A 62 -4.91 -0.72 -3.44
CA THR A 62 -6.12 0.10 -3.26
C THR A 62 -7.12 -0.56 -2.31
N GLY A 63 -7.30 -1.87 -2.39
CA GLY A 63 -8.18 -2.63 -1.51
C GLY A 63 -7.66 -2.66 -0.07
N GLU A 64 -6.37 -2.88 0.12
CA GLU A 64 -5.74 -2.81 1.44
C GLU A 64 -5.85 -1.41 2.04
N TRP A 65 -5.58 -0.38 1.24
CA TRP A 65 -5.69 0.99 1.71
C TRP A 65 -7.12 1.36 2.11
N ARG A 66 -8.12 0.93 1.34
CA ARG A 66 -9.53 1.13 1.71
C ARG A 66 -9.87 0.47 3.04
N LYS A 67 -9.44 -0.78 3.25
CA LYS A 67 -9.65 -1.48 4.55
C LYS A 67 -8.96 -0.76 5.70
N GLU A 68 -7.70 -0.35 5.52
CA GLU A 68 -6.96 0.42 6.53
C GLU A 68 -7.62 1.79 6.81
N TRP A 69 -8.28 2.38 5.82
CA TRP A 69 -8.99 3.66 5.93
C TRP A 69 -10.29 3.50 6.72
N GLU A 70 -11.12 2.51 6.37
CA GLU A 70 -12.39 2.20 7.03
C GLU A 70 -12.19 1.81 8.50
N ASN A 71 -11.17 1.01 8.82
CA ASN A 71 -10.88 0.58 10.19
C ASN A 71 -10.33 1.72 11.07
N TYR A 72 -9.74 2.74 10.47
CA TYR A 72 -9.05 3.80 11.21
C TYR A 72 -9.94 5.01 11.49
N ILE A 73 -10.96 5.26 10.67
CA ILE A 73 -11.87 6.40 10.87
C ILE A 73 -12.98 5.94 11.82
N PRO A 74 -13.00 6.43 13.07
CA PRO A 74 -14.15 6.22 13.93
C PRO A 74 -15.32 6.94 13.28
N THR A 75 -16.37 6.17 13.03
CA THR A 75 -17.77 6.56 12.94
C THR A 75 -17.97 8.07 13.17
N ARG A 76 -18.26 8.82 12.10
CA ARG A 76 -18.67 10.25 12.01
C ARG A 76 -17.62 11.20 11.42
N GLY A 77 -17.61 11.26 10.09
CA GLY A 77 -17.54 12.55 9.39
C GLY A 77 -16.32 12.80 8.50
N SER A 78 -15.69 11.79 7.92
CA SER A 78 -14.88 12.08 6.73
C SER A 78 -15.80 12.54 5.59
N ILE A 79 -15.54 13.72 5.03
CA ILE A 79 -16.15 14.20 3.76
C ILE A 79 -15.83 13.21 2.62
N ILE A 80 -14.82 12.38 2.83
CA ILE A 80 -14.25 11.44 1.87
C ILE A 80 -14.99 10.12 2.01
N THR A 81 -15.76 9.77 0.98
CA THR A 81 -16.47 8.49 0.86
C THR A 81 -15.57 7.39 0.31
N ASN A 82 -14.65 7.72 -0.60
CA ASN A 82 -13.73 6.76 -1.19
C ASN A 82 -12.28 7.32 -1.22
N PRO A 83 -11.35 6.76 -0.44
CA PRO A 83 -9.97 7.25 -0.36
C PRO A 83 -9.12 6.86 -1.57
N THR A 84 -9.64 6.04 -2.49
CA THR A 84 -8.90 5.59 -3.68
C THR A 84 -9.17 6.46 -4.91
N GLN A 85 -10.11 7.41 -4.83
CA GLN A 85 -10.43 8.30 -5.95
C GLN A 85 -9.72 9.65 -5.79
N PRO A 86 -9.28 10.26 -6.91
CA PRO A 86 -8.76 11.61 -6.88
C PRO A 86 -9.88 12.58 -6.51
N LEU A 87 -9.63 13.46 -5.54
CA LEU A 87 -10.57 14.50 -5.17
C LEU A 87 -10.36 15.78 -5.98
N PRO A 88 -11.38 16.66 -6.03
CA PRO A 88 -11.25 17.98 -6.63
C PRO A 88 -10.03 18.72 -6.10
N GLY A 89 -9.20 19.21 -7.03
CA GLY A 89 -7.94 19.89 -6.71
C GLY A 89 -6.70 19.01 -6.78
N PHE A 90 -6.80 17.69 -7.03
CA PHE A 90 -5.62 16.81 -7.05
C PHE A 90 -4.63 17.20 -8.16
N THR A 91 -5.17 17.50 -9.34
CA THR A 91 -4.38 17.85 -10.53
C THR A 91 -4.26 19.36 -10.72
N THR A 92 -5.23 20.13 -10.21
CA THR A 92 -5.34 21.58 -10.48
C THR A 92 -4.74 22.47 -9.40
N LEU A 93 -4.59 21.98 -8.16
CA LEU A 93 -3.98 22.76 -7.09
C LEU A 93 -2.48 22.49 -7.01
N GLU A 94 -1.71 23.53 -6.70
CA GLU A 94 -0.32 23.35 -6.30
C GLU A 94 -0.21 22.44 -5.08
N ARG A 95 0.92 21.73 -4.98
CA ARG A 95 1.18 20.75 -3.91
C ARG A 95 0.91 21.31 -2.51
N LYS A 96 1.28 22.56 -2.24
CA LYS A 96 1.08 23.21 -0.93
C LYS A 96 -0.41 23.33 -0.59
N HIS A 97 -1.19 23.89 -1.51
CA HIS A 97 -2.64 24.05 -1.37
C HIS A 97 -3.35 22.70 -1.28
N TRP A 98 -2.98 21.74 -2.13
CA TRP A 98 -3.49 20.39 -2.07
C TRP A 98 -3.29 19.75 -0.69
N VAL A 99 -2.09 19.84 -0.12
CA VAL A 99 -1.76 19.24 1.17
C VAL A 99 -2.60 19.84 2.31
N ILE A 100 -2.81 21.15 2.33
CA ILE A 100 -3.63 21.85 3.33
C ILE A 100 -5.10 21.40 3.22
N THR A 101 -5.67 21.47 2.01
CA THR A 101 -7.05 21.04 1.76
C THR A 101 -7.26 19.57 2.12
N ASN A 102 -6.27 18.72 1.84
CA ASN A 102 -6.36 17.29 2.16
C ASN A 102 -6.32 17.03 3.68
N ARG A 103 -5.53 17.80 4.46
CA ARG A 103 -5.56 17.74 5.93
C ARG A 103 -6.94 18.09 6.50
N LEU A 104 -7.59 19.12 5.95
CA LEU A 104 -8.93 19.53 6.37
C LEU A 104 -9.96 18.44 6.06
N ARG A 105 -9.95 17.91 4.82
CA ARG A 105 -10.89 16.86 4.37
C ARG A 105 -10.77 15.56 5.17
N THR A 106 -9.54 15.21 5.53
CA THR A 106 -9.23 14.01 6.33
C THR A 106 -9.40 14.24 7.83
N ARG A 107 -9.83 15.44 8.26
CA ARG A 107 -9.96 15.85 9.67
C ARG A 107 -8.69 15.61 10.49
N HIS A 108 -7.54 15.56 9.82
CA HIS A 108 -6.21 15.49 10.43
C HIS A 108 -5.61 16.87 10.70
N ALA A 109 -6.29 17.93 10.31
CA ALA A 109 -5.98 19.26 10.80
C ALA A 109 -6.19 19.27 12.32
N LYS A 110 -5.18 19.74 13.05
CA LYS A 110 -5.30 20.07 14.47
C LYS A 110 -6.55 20.93 14.63
N THR A 111 -7.41 20.60 15.58
CA THR A 111 -8.57 21.39 15.97
C THR A 111 -8.15 22.86 16.17
N ALA A 112 -9.06 23.80 15.92
CA ALA A 112 -8.83 25.25 15.95
C ALA A 112 -8.09 25.73 17.22
N TYR A 113 -8.18 24.98 18.32
CA TYR A 113 -7.40 25.13 19.56
C TYR A 113 -5.88 25.29 19.37
N MET A 114 -5.28 24.74 18.31
CA MET A 114 -3.83 24.87 18.05
C MET A 114 -3.46 25.93 17.00
N ILE A 115 -4.44 26.69 16.50
CA ILE A 115 -4.24 27.75 15.49
C ILE A 115 -4.18 29.14 16.15
N HIS A 116 -4.77 29.30 17.34
CA HIS A 116 -4.60 30.49 18.17
C HIS A 116 -3.60 30.21 19.31
N ARG A 117 -2.38 30.73 19.17
CA ARG A 117 -1.51 31.07 20.30
C ARG A 117 -0.76 32.35 19.97
#